data_AF-A0A0P8WKR8-F1
#
_entry.id   AF-A0A0P8WKR8-F1
#
_cell.length_a   1.000
_cell.length_b   1.000
_cell.length_c   1.000
_cell.angle_alpha   90.00
_cell.angle_beta   90.00
_cell.angle_gamma   90.00
#
_symmetry.space_group_name_H-M   'P 1'
#
loop_
_entity.id
_entity.type
_entity.pdbx_description
1 polymer ?
#
loop_
_entity_poly.entity_id
_entity_poly.type
_entity_poly.pdbx_seq_one_letter_code
_entity_poly.pdbx_strand_id
1 'polypeptide(L)'
;MCVEKIILISIKEAAKIILSNKKSVIDINDSFPHINLGKHIKNYVTSNMDSSFTSLVFLCIGTDRSTGDSLGPMVGYKLSHLNYKNIWVHGNLENPVHAKNLNEKVDEIHSLYTRPFIVAIDACLGNYQNIGHINISEGPIYPGAGVNKNLLPVGNIHITGTVNSGGYMEYFVLQNTRLNIVMKMADIIKGGIMNCIEDLYLQLQCNNMYTAKKESLVNYVSNQDLF
;
A
#
# COMPACT_ATOMS: atom_id res chain seq x y z
N MET A 1 0.95 24.65 27.38
CA MET A 1 -0.01 23.68 26.81
C MET A 1 -0.53 24.02 25.41
N CYS A 2 -1.00 25.24 25.08
CA CYS A 2 -1.51 25.54 23.73
C CYS A 2 -0.40 25.72 22.67
N VAL A 3 0.70 26.41 23.04
CA VAL A 3 1.81 26.72 22.12
C VAL A 3 2.61 25.48 21.72
N GLU A 4 2.87 24.56 22.65
CA GLU A 4 3.53 23.27 22.34
C GLU A 4 2.71 22.40 21.39
N LYS A 5 1.38 22.37 21.54
CA LYS A 5 0.48 21.65 20.61
C LYS A 5 0.53 22.25 19.22
N ILE A 6 0.52 23.59 19.10
CA ILE A 6 0.62 24.29 17.82
C ILE A 6 1.98 24.05 17.15
N ILE A 7 3.07 24.08 17.93
CA ILE A 7 4.43 23.79 17.42
C ILE A 7 4.52 22.33 16.95
N LEU A 8 3.98 21.36 17.71
CA LEU A 8 3.95 19.95 17.30
C LEU A 8 3.12 19.72 16.02
N ILE A 9 2.01 20.44 15.86
CA ILE A 9 1.18 20.39 14.65
C ILE A 9 1.96 20.97 13.46
N SER A 10 2.54 22.17 13.59
CA SER A 10 3.36 22.78 12.54
C SER A 10 4.61 21.96 12.18
N ILE A 11 5.24 21.29 13.14
CA ILE A 11 6.37 20.37 12.88
C ILE A 11 5.90 19.13 12.11
N LYS A 12 4.72 18.58 12.45
CA LYS A 12 4.13 17.45 11.70
C LYS A 12 3.75 17.86 10.27
N GLU A 13 3.19 19.05 10.08
CA GLU A 13 2.88 19.61 8.75
C GLU A 13 4.15 19.91 7.94
N ALA A 14 5.16 20.52 8.56
CA ALA A 14 6.46 20.75 7.91
C ALA A 14 7.16 19.42 7.55
N ALA A 15 7.10 18.40 8.41
CA ALA A 15 7.61 17.06 8.11
C ALA A 15 6.84 16.39 6.97
N LYS A 16 5.51 16.58 6.91
CA LYS A 16 4.65 16.12 5.80
C LYS A 16 5.06 16.78 4.47
N ILE A 17 5.34 18.08 4.49
CA ILE A 17 5.80 18.86 3.33
C ILE A 17 7.21 18.42 2.89
N ILE A 18 8.15 18.26 3.82
CA ILE A 18 9.54 17.86 3.52
C ILE A 18 9.63 16.41 3.02
N LEU A 19 8.78 15.51 3.52
CA LEU A 19 8.68 14.12 3.02
C LEU A 19 7.98 14.02 1.66
N SER A 20 7.07 14.95 1.34
CA SER A 20 6.34 14.95 0.06
C SER A 20 7.23 15.20 -1.17
N ASN A 21 8.44 15.75 -0.99
CA ASN A 21 9.34 16.11 -2.10
C ASN A 21 10.41 15.06 -2.44
N LYS A 22 10.39 13.87 -1.82
CA LYS A 22 11.26 12.74 -2.21
C LYS A 22 10.51 11.81 -3.16
N LYS A 23 11.14 11.50 -4.31
CA LYS A 23 10.67 10.52 -5.32
C LYS A 23 9.92 9.36 -4.64
N SER A 24 8.62 9.25 -4.86
CA SER A 24 7.81 8.07 -4.46
C SER A 24 7.90 6.96 -5.51
N VAL A 25 9.07 6.87 -6.14
CA VAL A 25 9.38 6.00 -7.27
C VAL A 25 10.62 5.21 -6.90
N ILE A 26 10.53 3.88 -6.98
CA ILE A 26 11.60 2.94 -6.69
C ILE A 26 11.97 2.23 -7.99
N ASP A 27 13.25 2.23 -8.35
CA ASP A 27 13.73 1.38 -9.44
C ASP A 27 13.98 -0.04 -8.91
N ILE A 28 13.58 -1.07 -9.65
CA ILE A 28 13.85 -2.47 -9.28
C ILE A 28 15.34 -2.80 -9.11
N ASN A 29 16.24 -1.96 -9.64
CA ASN A 29 17.69 -2.09 -9.54
C ASN A 29 18.31 -1.22 -8.43
N ASP A 30 17.52 -0.42 -7.71
CA ASP A 30 18.01 0.35 -6.57
C ASP A 30 18.54 -0.58 -5.46
N SER A 31 19.46 -0.07 -4.64
CA SER A 31 19.91 -0.77 -3.44
C SER A 31 18.78 -0.89 -2.42
N PHE A 32 18.51 -2.11 -1.94
CA PHE A 32 17.47 -2.43 -0.95
C PHE A 32 16.09 -1.85 -1.31
N PRO A 33 15.57 -2.14 -2.51
CA PRO A 33 14.39 -1.44 -3.06
C PRO A 33 13.12 -1.73 -2.23
N HIS A 34 13.02 -2.95 -1.69
CA HIS A 34 11.92 -3.36 -0.80
C HIS A 34 11.91 -2.61 0.54
N ILE A 35 13.08 -2.24 1.10
CA ILE A 35 13.16 -1.46 2.34
C ILE A 35 12.69 -0.03 2.08
N ASN A 36 13.17 0.57 1.00
CA ASN A 36 12.77 1.94 0.62
C ASN A 36 11.28 2.00 0.29
N LEU A 37 10.77 1.03 -0.49
CA LEU A 37 9.35 0.93 -0.78
C LEU A 37 8.52 0.80 0.50
N GLY A 38 8.92 -0.05 1.45
CA GLY A 38 8.22 -0.19 2.72
C GLY A 38 8.13 1.11 3.52
N LYS A 39 9.20 1.92 3.54
CA LYS A 39 9.18 3.26 4.14
C LYS A 39 8.18 4.18 3.46
N HIS A 40 8.12 4.16 2.12
CA HIS A 40 7.14 4.95 1.37
C HIS A 40 5.71 4.48 1.67
N ILE A 41 5.42 3.18 1.58
CA ILE A 41 4.09 2.63 1.91
C ILE A 41 3.68 3.08 3.30
N LYS A 42 4.56 2.92 4.30
CA LYS A 42 4.28 3.37 5.67
C LYS A 42 3.93 4.84 5.73
N ASN A 43 4.76 5.70 5.14
CA ASN A 43 4.53 7.14 5.18
C ASN A 43 3.17 7.51 4.56
N TYR A 44 2.81 6.92 3.43
CA TYR A 44 1.51 7.15 2.79
C TYR A 44 0.35 6.62 3.61
N VAL A 45 0.47 5.41 4.19
CA VAL A 45 -0.55 4.84 5.08
C VAL A 45 -0.72 5.73 6.31
N THR A 46 0.35 6.05 7.04
CA THR A 46 0.23 6.83 8.29
C THR A 46 -0.19 8.29 8.07
N SER A 47 0.04 8.84 6.87
CA SER A 47 -0.35 10.23 6.56
C SER A 47 -1.81 10.39 6.14
N ASN A 48 -2.45 9.29 5.72
CA ASN A 48 -3.79 9.29 5.11
C ASN A 48 -4.79 8.38 5.83
N MET A 49 -4.31 7.41 6.62
CA MET A 49 -5.13 6.53 7.44
C MET A 49 -5.27 7.13 8.85
N ASP A 50 -6.39 7.76 9.12
CA ASP A 50 -6.75 8.24 10.46
C ASP A 50 -7.31 7.09 11.33
N SER A 51 -7.69 7.41 12.58
CA SER A 51 -8.24 6.44 13.53
C SER A 51 -9.63 5.91 13.18
N SER A 52 -10.26 6.42 12.12
CA SER A 52 -11.58 5.96 11.68
C SER A 52 -11.51 4.72 10.81
N PHE A 53 -10.35 4.44 10.20
CA PHE A 53 -10.13 3.22 9.43
C PHE A 53 -9.86 2.05 10.38
N THR A 54 -10.56 0.92 10.17
CA THR A 54 -10.45 -0.24 11.07
C THR A 54 -9.61 -1.38 10.50
N SER A 55 -9.34 -1.35 9.20
CA SER A 55 -8.60 -2.39 8.49
C SER A 55 -7.76 -1.79 7.36
N LEU A 56 -6.61 -2.40 7.09
CA LEU A 56 -5.74 -2.13 5.95
C LEU A 56 -5.93 -3.25 4.92
N VAL A 57 -6.33 -2.89 3.70
CA VAL A 57 -6.63 -3.86 2.64
C VAL A 57 -5.69 -3.61 1.46
N PHE A 58 -4.92 -4.63 1.06
CA PHE A 58 -4.15 -4.61 -0.18
C PHE A 58 -4.98 -5.27 -1.27
N LEU A 59 -5.42 -4.48 -2.25
CA LEU A 59 -6.19 -4.96 -3.39
C LEU A 59 -5.28 -5.10 -4.61
N CYS A 60 -4.97 -6.34 -4.95
CA CYS A 60 -4.10 -6.71 -6.05
C CYS A 60 -4.90 -6.90 -7.34
N ILE A 61 -4.73 -5.98 -8.29
CA ILE A 61 -5.49 -5.89 -9.53
C ILE A 61 -4.68 -6.43 -10.70
N GLY A 62 -5.34 -7.18 -11.59
CA GLY A 62 -4.76 -7.75 -12.80
C GLY A 62 -5.29 -9.16 -13.10
N THR A 63 -4.74 -9.81 -14.12
CA THR A 63 -5.03 -11.22 -14.44
C THR A 63 -3.76 -12.04 -14.62
N ASP A 64 -3.85 -13.31 -14.25
CA ASP A 64 -2.88 -14.36 -14.52
C ASP A 64 -2.78 -14.75 -16.01
N ARG A 65 -3.71 -14.30 -16.85
CA ARG A 65 -3.78 -14.65 -18.29
C ARG A 65 -2.96 -13.76 -19.21
N SER A 66 -2.34 -12.70 -18.67
CA SER A 66 -1.50 -11.76 -19.42
C SER A 66 -0.26 -11.47 -18.57
N THR A 67 0.93 -11.72 -19.11
CA THR A 67 2.16 -11.64 -18.32
C THR A 67 2.37 -10.25 -17.72
N GLY A 68 2.17 -9.19 -18.50
CA GLY A 68 2.30 -7.80 -18.04
C GLY A 68 1.21 -7.38 -17.06
N ASP A 69 0.02 -7.97 -17.15
CA ASP A 69 -1.10 -7.68 -16.24
C ASP A 69 -1.10 -8.57 -14.99
N SER A 70 -0.16 -9.50 -14.88
CA SER A 70 -0.11 -10.47 -13.78
C SER A 70 0.53 -9.94 -12.51
N LEU A 71 0.99 -8.68 -12.48
CA LEU A 71 1.70 -8.10 -11.34
C LEU A 71 0.87 -8.17 -10.05
N GLY A 72 -0.38 -7.70 -10.07
CA GLY A 72 -1.25 -7.76 -8.90
C GLY A 72 -1.45 -9.19 -8.42
N PRO A 73 -2.02 -10.11 -9.22
CA PRO A 73 -2.22 -11.50 -8.82
C PRO A 73 -0.96 -12.18 -8.29
N MET A 74 0.22 -11.86 -8.85
CA MET A 74 1.51 -12.37 -8.37
C MET A 74 1.90 -11.82 -7.00
N VAL A 75 1.72 -10.52 -6.76
CA VAL A 75 1.92 -9.91 -5.43
C VAL A 75 0.99 -10.55 -4.41
N GLY A 76 -0.29 -10.67 -4.73
CA GLY A 76 -1.27 -11.27 -3.83
C GLY A 76 -1.01 -12.73 -3.53
N TYR A 77 -0.57 -13.52 -4.52
CA TYR A 77 -0.12 -14.89 -4.30
C TYR A 77 1.06 -14.97 -3.32
N LYS A 78 2.07 -14.10 -3.48
CA LYS A 78 3.22 -14.04 -2.58
C LYS A 78 2.88 -13.55 -1.16
N LEU A 79 1.74 -12.88 -1.00
CA LEU A 79 1.20 -12.43 0.29
C LEU A 79 0.11 -13.35 0.85
N SER A 80 -0.21 -14.48 0.20
CA SER A 80 -1.32 -15.37 0.58
C SER A 80 -1.24 -15.94 2.00
N HIS A 81 -0.04 -16.04 2.58
CA HIS A 81 0.18 -16.53 3.94
C HIS A 81 0.26 -15.41 4.99
N LEU A 82 -0.03 -14.16 4.60
CA LEU A 82 -0.05 -13.03 5.52
C LEU A 82 -1.14 -13.23 6.58
N ASN A 83 -0.75 -13.21 7.86
CA ASN A 83 -1.69 -13.39 8.97
C ASN A 83 -1.46 -12.32 10.05
N TYR A 84 -1.93 -11.10 9.76
CA TYR A 84 -1.88 -9.97 10.68
C TYR A 84 -3.31 -9.48 10.96
N LYS A 85 -3.60 -9.20 12.24
CA LYS A 85 -4.90 -8.68 12.65
C LYS A 85 -5.26 -7.39 11.90
N ASN A 86 -6.46 -7.33 11.32
CA ASN A 86 -6.97 -6.17 10.57
C ASN A 86 -6.18 -5.83 9.29
N ILE A 87 -5.37 -6.76 8.77
CA ILE A 87 -4.68 -6.60 7.49
C ILE A 87 -5.13 -7.72 6.55
N TRP A 88 -5.57 -7.33 5.36
CA TRP A 88 -6.17 -8.25 4.40
C TRP A 88 -5.59 -8.06 3.00
N VAL A 89 -5.57 -9.14 2.22
CA VAL A 89 -5.12 -9.15 0.84
C VAL A 89 -6.20 -9.75 -0.03
N HIS A 90 -6.57 -9.04 -1.10
CA HIS A 90 -7.55 -9.48 -2.09
C HIS A 90 -6.91 -9.47 -3.48
N GLY A 91 -7.27 -10.45 -4.31
CA GLY A 91 -6.64 -10.66 -5.61
C GLY A 91 -5.38 -11.49 -5.49
N ASN A 92 -5.37 -12.69 -6.04
CA ASN A 92 -4.20 -13.56 -6.14
C ASN A 92 -4.32 -14.44 -7.41
N LEU A 93 -3.39 -15.37 -7.62
CA LEU A 93 -3.43 -16.26 -8.80
C LEU A 93 -4.66 -17.19 -8.83
N GLU A 94 -5.20 -17.58 -7.68
CA GLU A 94 -6.38 -18.46 -7.60
C GLU A 94 -7.69 -17.67 -7.78
N ASN A 95 -7.76 -16.49 -7.19
CA ASN A 95 -8.90 -15.59 -7.18
C ASN A 95 -8.47 -14.20 -7.67
N PRO A 96 -8.22 -14.02 -8.99
CA PRO A 96 -7.77 -12.75 -9.54
C PRO A 96 -8.86 -11.68 -9.47
N VAL A 97 -8.43 -10.43 -9.32
CA VAL A 97 -9.31 -9.26 -9.38
C VAL A 97 -8.92 -8.45 -10.61
N HIS A 98 -9.81 -8.39 -11.58
CA HIS A 98 -9.59 -7.72 -12.86
C HIS A 98 -10.78 -6.82 -13.19
N ALA A 99 -10.68 -6.04 -14.27
CA ALA A 99 -11.73 -5.11 -14.70
C ALA A 99 -13.18 -5.66 -14.64
N LYS A 100 -13.41 -6.94 -14.99
CA LYS A 100 -14.77 -7.51 -15.06
C LYS A 100 -15.43 -7.79 -13.71
N ASN A 101 -14.66 -8.00 -12.64
CA ASN A 101 -15.18 -8.34 -11.30
C ASN A 101 -14.76 -7.31 -10.23
N LEU A 102 -14.09 -6.23 -10.63
CA LEU A 102 -13.56 -5.24 -9.71
C LEU A 102 -14.65 -4.60 -8.84
N ASN A 103 -15.76 -4.17 -9.46
CA ASN A 103 -16.86 -3.51 -8.73
C ASN A 103 -17.43 -4.46 -7.65
N GLU A 104 -17.76 -5.70 -8.02
CA GLU A 104 -18.24 -6.72 -7.09
C GLU A 104 -17.26 -6.96 -5.94
N LYS A 105 -15.96 -7.06 -6.25
CA LYS A 105 -14.94 -7.26 -5.22
C LYS A 105 -14.80 -6.07 -4.28
N VAL A 106 -14.93 -4.85 -4.78
CA VAL A 106 -14.90 -3.63 -3.96
C VAL A 106 -16.11 -3.57 -3.03
N ASP A 107 -17.31 -3.90 -3.54
CA ASP A 107 -18.52 -3.98 -2.74
C ASP A 107 -18.41 -5.05 -1.64
N GLU A 108 -17.82 -6.21 -1.96
CA GLU A 108 -17.51 -7.26 -0.99
C GLU A 108 -16.55 -6.77 0.10
N ILE A 109 -15.45 -6.09 -0.27
CA ILE A 109 -14.48 -5.51 0.68
C ILE A 109 -15.16 -4.53 1.64
N HIS A 110 -16.02 -3.65 1.13
CA HIS A 110 -16.76 -2.69 1.95
C HIS A 110 -17.83 -3.35 2.83
N SER A 111 -18.32 -4.53 2.45
CA SER A 111 -19.26 -5.32 3.25
C SER A 111 -18.54 -6.13 4.34
N LEU A 112 -17.34 -6.64 4.06
CA LEU A 112 -16.54 -7.44 4.99
C LEU A 112 -15.85 -6.59 6.06
N TYR A 113 -15.43 -5.38 5.72
CA TYR A 113 -14.61 -4.54 6.59
C TYR A 113 -15.24 -3.17 6.80
N THR A 114 -15.31 -2.75 8.05
CA THR A 114 -15.81 -1.41 8.38
C THR A 114 -14.76 -0.36 8.06
N ARG A 115 -15.04 0.59 7.15
CA ARG A 115 -14.11 1.66 6.74
C ARG A 115 -12.70 1.12 6.42
N PRO A 116 -12.55 0.32 5.35
CA PRO A 116 -11.24 -0.19 4.95
C PRO A 116 -10.37 0.93 4.36
N PHE A 117 -9.09 0.94 4.70
CA PHE A 117 -8.08 1.73 3.98
C PHE A 117 -7.50 0.84 2.89
N ILE A 118 -7.81 1.15 1.64
CA ILE A 118 -7.48 0.31 0.48
C ILE A 118 -6.19 0.82 -0.18
N VAL A 119 -5.21 -0.07 -0.32
CA VAL A 119 -3.99 0.11 -1.12
C VAL A 119 -4.17 -0.70 -2.40
N ALA A 120 -4.46 -0.03 -3.52
CA ALA A 120 -4.58 -0.69 -4.82
C ALA A 120 -3.18 -1.00 -5.39
N ILE A 121 -3.00 -2.17 -6.01
CA ILE A 121 -1.74 -2.61 -6.60
C ILE A 121 -2.02 -3.07 -8.01
N ASP A 122 -1.38 -2.45 -9.00
CA ASP A 122 -1.67 -2.70 -10.42
C ASP A 122 -0.38 -2.63 -11.28
N ALA A 123 -0.45 -3.12 -12.50
CA ALA A 123 0.56 -2.89 -13.52
C ALA A 123 0.17 -1.72 -14.42
N CYS A 124 1.16 -1.02 -14.97
CA CYS A 124 0.93 -0.03 -16.01
C CYS A 124 1.98 -0.15 -17.12
N LEU A 125 1.63 0.40 -18.28
CA LEU A 125 2.58 0.67 -19.35
C LEU A 125 3.05 2.13 -19.23
N GLY A 126 4.29 2.40 -19.62
CA GLY A 126 4.87 3.74 -19.50
C GLY A 126 5.95 4.03 -20.52
N ASN A 127 6.73 5.08 -20.29
CA ASN A 127 7.90 5.37 -21.12
C ASN A 127 8.98 4.29 -20.93
N TYR A 128 9.79 4.04 -21.95
CA TYR A 128 10.88 3.05 -21.89
C TYR A 128 11.81 3.27 -20.68
N GLN A 129 12.13 4.52 -20.36
CA GLN A 129 12.97 4.90 -19.22
C GLN A 129 12.35 4.57 -17.85
N ASN A 130 11.04 4.32 -17.81
CA ASN A 130 10.33 4.00 -16.57
C ASN A 130 10.11 2.51 -16.39
N ILE A 131 10.46 1.66 -17.36
CA ILE A 131 10.32 0.21 -17.22
C ILE A 131 11.19 -0.24 -16.04
N GLY A 132 10.59 -0.88 -15.04
CA GLY A 132 11.28 -1.21 -13.79
C GLY A 132 10.94 -0.29 -12.62
N HIS A 133 10.25 0.83 -12.86
CA HIS A 133 9.82 1.72 -11.78
C HIS A 133 8.55 1.19 -11.08
N ILE A 134 8.57 1.25 -9.76
CA ILE A 134 7.42 1.04 -8.87
C ILE A 134 7.06 2.40 -8.29
N ASN A 135 5.88 2.90 -8.65
CA ASN A 135 5.38 4.20 -8.17
C ASN A 135 4.37 3.99 -7.06
N ILE A 136 4.45 4.83 -6.03
CA ILE A 136 3.43 4.99 -5.00
C ILE A 136 2.85 6.39 -5.13
N SER A 137 1.54 6.50 -5.01
CA SER A 137 0.85 7.80 -5.04
C SER A 137 -0.42 7.78 -4.23
N GLU A 138 -0.84 8.98 -3.81
CA GLU A 138 -2.10 9.20 -3.11
C GLU A 138 -3.27 9.17 -4.11
N GLY A 139 -4.44 8.76 -3.61
CA GLY A 139 -5.66 8.72 -4.37
C GLY A 139 -5.88 7.38 -5.09
N PRO A 140 -7.07 7.23 -5.69
CA PRO A 140 -7.47 5.99 -6.32
C PRO A 140 -6.71 5.76 -7.63
N ILE A 141 -6.60 4.49 -8.01
CA ILE A 141 -6.33 4.12 -9.38
C ILE A 141 -7.62 4.21 -10.20
N TYR A 142 -7.49 4.51 -11.49
CA TYR A 142 -8.56 4.48 -12.48
C TYR A 142 -8.30 3.31 -13.43
N PRO A 143 -8.72 2.10 -13.06
CA PRO A 143 -8.43 0.92 -13.85
C PRO A 143 -9.14 0.99 -15.20
N GLY A 144 -8.55 0.36 -16.22
CA GLY A 144 -9.18 0.21 -17.52
C GLY A 144 -8.96 1.34 -18.53
N ALA A 145 -7.91 2.16 -18.37
CA ALA A 145 -7.53 3.20 -19.35
C ALA A 145 -7.39 2.68 -20.79
N GLY A 146 -7.12 1.38 -20.99
CA GLY A 146 -7.06 0.72 -22.29
C GLY A 146 -8.25 -0.18 -22.67
N VAL A 147 -9.28 -0.33 -21.82
CA VAL A 147 -10.30 -1.39 -22.03
C VAL A 147 -11.75 -1.02 -21.67
N ASN A 148 -12.02 -0.14 -20.69
CA ASN A 148 -13.40 0.24 -20.37
C ASN A 148 -13.48 1.49 -19.46
N LYS A 149 -14.28 2.50 -19.86
CA LYS A 149 -14.37 3.82 -19.19
C LYS A 149 -15.31 3.90 -17.97
N ASN A 150 -15.90 2.78 -17.53
CA ASN A 150 -16.95 2.75 -16.50
C ASN A 150 -16.52 2.07 -15.18
N LEU A 151 -15.22 1.87 -14.96
CA LEU A 151 -14.74 1.29 -13.71
C LEU A 151 -14.70 2.36 -12.62
N LEU A 152 -15.12 1.98 -11.41
CA LEU A 152 -15.04 2.87 -10.27
C LEU A 152 -13.56 3.14 -9.93
N PRO A 153 -13.22 4.36 -9.49
CA PRO A 153 -11.92 4.63 -8.91
C PRO A 153 -11.76 3.82 -7.60
N VAL A 154 -10.62 3.16 -7.41
CA VAL A 154 -10.38 2.28 -6.26
C VAL A 154 -9.06 2.61 -5.56
N GLY A 155 -9.08 2.61 -4.23
CA GLY A 155 -7.90 2.81 -3.40
C GLY A 155 -7.87 4.20 -2.75
N ASN A 156 -7.40 4.24 -1.52
CA ASN A 156 -6.99 5.48 -0.84
C ASN A 156 -5.60 5.91 -1.29
N ILE A 157 -4.74 4.93 -1.59
CA ILE A 157 -3.44 5.07 -2.24
C ILE A 157 -3.30 3.95 -3.27
N HIS A 158 -2.35 4.08 -4.18
CA HIS A 158 -2.04 3.02 -5.13
C HIS A 158 -0.54 2.81 -5.33
N ILE A 159 -0.19 1.58 -5.71
CA ILE A 159 1.13 1.11 -6.11
C ILE A 159 1.02 0.65 -7.56
N THR A 160 1.84 1.18 -8.45
CA THR A 160 1.88 0.75 -9.86
C THR A 160 3.28 0.33 -10.27
N GLY A 161 3.40 -0.81 -10.95
CA GLY A 161 4.64 -1.23 -11.59
C GLY A 161 4.61 -0.93 -13.09
N THR A 162 5.57 -0.16 -13.60
CA THR A 162 5.71 0.05 -15.04
C THR A 162 6.40 -1.16 -15.68
N VAL A 163 5.59 -2.11 -16.15
CA VAL A 163 6.07 -3.44 -16.57
C VAL A 163 6.65 -3.46 -17.98
N ASN A 164 6.25 -2.51 -18.83
CA ASN A 164 6.70 -2.41 -20.22
C ASN A 164 6.41 -1.01 -20.82
N SER A 165 6.86 -0.79 -22.06
CA SER A 165 6.59 0.45 -22.78
C SER A 165 5.16 0.51 -23.33
N GLY A 166 4.48 1.64 -23.15
CA GLY A 166 3.15 1.91 -23.72
C GLY A 166 3.19 2.45 -25.15
N GLY A 167 2.01 2.76 -25.71
CA GLY A 167 1.88 3.35 -27.05
C GLY A 167 1.02 2.51 -27.98
N TYR A 168 1.61 1.89 -28.99
CA TYR A 168 0.87 1.12 -29.99
C TYR A 168 0.65 -0.34 -29.52
N MET A 169 -0.57 -0.86 -29.68
CA MET A 169 -0.92 -2.26 -29.39
C MET A 169 -0.68 -2.69 -27.93
N GLU A 170 -1.05 -1.84 -26.97
CA GLU A 170 -0.86 -2.06 -25.52
C GLU A 170 -1.37 -3.41 -25.02
N TYR A 171 -2.50 -3.90 -25.54
CA TYR A 171 -3.01 -5.22 -25.22
C TYR A 171 -2.02 -6.35 -25.58
N PHE A 172 -1.42 -6.29 -26.77
CA PHE A 172 -0.43 -7.27 -27.22
C PHE A 172 0.88 -7.14 -26.44
N VAL A 173 1.27 -5.91 -26.10
CA VAL A 173 2.45 -5.64 -25.27
C VAL A 173 2.31 -6.30 -23.90
N LEU A 174 1.15 -6.13 -23.23
CA LEU A 174 0.90 -6.76 -21.94
C LEU A 174 0.96 -8.29 -22.04
N GLN A 175 0.40 -8.89 -23.09
CA GLN A 175 0.47 -10.35 -23.30
C GLN A 175 1.88 -10.90 -23.49
N ASN A 176 2.81 -10.09 -24.02
CA ASN A 176 4.19 -10.48 -24.34
C ASN A 176 5.23 -9.87 -23.40
N THR A 177 4.81 -9.22 -22.32
CA THR A 177 5.72 -8.61 -21.37
C THR A 177 6.59 -9.67 -20.69
N ARG A 178 7.87 -9.35 -20.47
CA ARG A 178 8.81 -10.30 -19.87
C ARG A 178 8.42 -10.58 -18.42
N LEU A 179 8.00 -11.82 -18.15
CA LEU A 179 7.61 -12.28 -16.81
C LEU A 179 8.68 -11.99 -15.73
N ASN A 180 9.97 -12.04 -16.07
CA ASN A 180 11.05 -11.72 -15.14
C ASN A 180 10.92 -10.32 -14.51
N ILE A 181 10.50 -9.30 -15.28
CA ILE A 181 10.32 -7.94 -14.75
C ILE A 181 9.18 -7.94 -13.73
N VAL A 182 8.06 -8.57 -14.09
CA VAL A 182 6.87 -8.69 -13.24
C VAL A 182 7.19 -9.44 -11.94
N MET A 183 7.94 -10.54 -12.03
CA MET A 183 8.37 -11.32 -10.86
C MET A 183 9.24 -10.49 -9.91
N LYS A 184 10.24 -9.77 -10.44
CA LYS A 184 11.10 -8.88 -9.63
C LYS A 184 10.28 -7.80 -8.94
N MET A 185 9.38 -7.14 -9.65
CA MET A 185 8.49 -6.14 -9.06
C MET A 185 7.62 -6.75 -7.97
N ALA A 186 7.04 -7.93 -8.21
CA ALA A 186 6.19 -8.60 -7.24
C ALA A 186 6.95 -8.94 -5.94
N ASP A 187 8.21 -9.39 -6.04
CA ASP A 187 9.07 -9.65 -4.88
C ASP A 187 9.38 -8.36 -4.09
N ILE A 188 9.66 -7.26 -4.79
CA ILE A 188 9.95 -5.97 -4.17
C ILE A 188 8.70 -5.39 -3.48
N ILE A 189 7.54 -5.44 -4.15
CA ILE A 189 6.26 -4.96 -3.60
C ILE A 189 5.88 -5.78 -2.37
N LYS A 190 5.95 -7.12 -2.45
CA LYS A 190 5.72 -8.00 -1.30
C LYS A 190 6.66 -7.65 -0.14
N GLY A 191 7.96 -7.49 -0.41
CA GLY A 191 8.94 -7.12 0.62
C GLY A 191 8.66 -5.76 1.24
N GLY A 192 8.27 -4.76 0.43
CA GLY A 192 7.88 -3.44 0.93
C GLY A 192 6.62 -3.48 1.80
N ILE A 193 5.60 -4.23 1.39
CA ILE A 193 4.39 -4.42 2.18
C ILE A 193 4.72 -5.08 3.52
N MET A 194 5.51 -6.16 3.53
CA MET A 194 5.95 -6.82 4.76
C MET A 194 6.69 -5.88 5.70
N ASN A 195 7.69 -5.14 5.19
CA ASN A 195 8.43 -4.16 5.98
C ASN A 195 7.51 -3.07 6.57
N CYS A 196 6.53 -2.60 5.80
CA CYS A 196 5.56 -1.62 6.28
C CYS A 196 4.71 -2.19 7.42
N ILE A 197 4.19 -3.40 7.25
CA ILE A 197 3.37 -4.08 8.26
C ILE A 197 4.16 -4.30 9.55
N GLU A 198 5.37 -4.85 9.45
CA GLU A 198 6.24 -5.11 10.60
C GLU A 198 6.53 -3.81 11.37
N ASP A 199 6.87 -2.72 10.67
CA ASP A 199 7.08 -1.41 11.27
C ASP A 199 5.84 -0.88 12.01
N LEU A 200 4.65 -1.00 11.41
CA LEU A 200 3.39 -0.55 12.02
C LEU A 200 3.09 -1.33 13.30
N TYR A 201 3.33 -2.64 13.30
CA TYR A 201 3.13 -3.48 14.48
C TYR A 201 4.11 -3.19 15.60
N LEU A 202 5.39 -2.98 15.27
CA LEU A 202 6.40 -2.59 16.25
C LEU A 202 6.04 -1.25 16.91
N GLN A 203 5.56 -0.28 16.12
CA GLN A 203 5.11 1.01 16.65
C GLN A 203 3.91 0.86 17.63
N LEU A 204 2.94 0.00 17.29
CA LEU A 204 1.81 -0.28 18.17
C LEU A 204 2.25 -0.95 19.48
N GLN A 205 3.14 -1.94 19.41
CA GLN A 205 3.67 -2.62 20.58
C GLN A 205 4.44 -1.66 21.50
N CYS A 206 5.31 -0.82 20.94
CA CYS A 206 6.02 0.21 21.70
C CYS A 206 5.04 1.17 22.39
N ASN A 207 4.05 1.70 21.67
CA ASN A 207 3.05 2.63 22.22
C ASN A 207 2.24 2.02 23.37
N ASN A 208 1.84 0.75 23.26
CA ASN A 208 1.14 0.03 24.32
C ASN A 208 2.02 -0.13 25.56
N MET A 209 3.31 -0.46 25.38
CA MET A 209 4.27 -0.58 26.48
C MET A 209 4.48 0.76 27.19
N TYR A 210 4.58 1.87 26.46
CA TYR A 210 4.69 3.21 27.05
C TYR A 210 3.43 3.61 27.83
N THR A 211 2.25 3.32 27.29
CA THR A 211 0.96 3.65 27.93
C THR A 211 0.76 2.85 29.21
N ALA A 212 1.04 1.54 29.18
CA ALA A 212 0.97 0.69 30.38
C ALA A 212 1.93 1.14 31.49
N LYS A 213 3.15 1.58 31.14
CA LYS A 213 4.08 2.17 32.11
C LYS A 213 3.56 3.47 32.71
N LYS A 214 2.94 4.33 31.89
CA LYS A 214 2.37 5.60 32.35
C LYS A 214 1.19 5.38 33.31
N GLU A 215 0.27 4.47 32.99
CA GLU A 215 -0.86 4.11 33.88
C GLU A 215 -0.36 3.52 35.19
N SER A 216 0.66 2.66 35.14
CA SER A 216 1.28 2.08 36.35
C SER A 216 1.90 3.17 37.25
N LEU A 217 2.56 4.17 36.67
CA LEU A 217 3.12 5.31 37.41
C LEU A 217 2.03 6.22 37.99
N VAL A 218 0.97 6.51 37.23
CA VAL A 218 -0.15 7.31 37.72
C VAL A 218 -0.83 6.61 38.91
N ASN A 219 -1.14 5.32 38.79
CA ASN A 219 -1.73 4.55 39.88
C ASN A 219 -0.82 4.46 41.12
N TYR A 220 0.50 4.42 40.93
CA TYR A 220 1.45 4.45 42.05
C TYR A 220 1.39 5.78 42.80
N VAL A 221 1.41 6.92 42.07
CA VAL A 221 1.35 8.26 42.67
C VAL A 221 -0.01 8.50 43.34
N SER A 222 -1.12 8.14 42.70
CA SER A 222 -2.46 8.31 43.26
C SER A 222 -2.70 7.51 44.56
N ASN A 223 -1.97 6.40 44.76
CA ASN A 223 -2.04 5.61 45.98
C ASN A 223 -1.09 6.11 47.09
N GLN A 224 -0.17 7.05 46.78
CA GLN A 224 0.69 7.69 47.78
C GLN A 224 0.07 8.94 48.41
N ASP A 225 -0.90 9.58 47.75
CA ASP A 225 -1.64 10.74 48.27
C ASP A 225 -2.78 10.37 49.24
N LEU A 226 -2.89 9.09 49.63
CA LEU A 226 -3.91 8.53 50.53
C LEU A 226 -3.38 8.23 51.96
N PHE A 227 -2.18 8.70 52.31
CA PHE A 227 -1.56 8.58 53.64
C PHE A 227 -1.20 9.93 54.25
#